data_AF-A0A953LA28-F1
#
_entry.id   AF-A0A953LA28-F1
#
_cell.length_a   1.000
_cell.length_b   1.000
_cell.length_c   1.000
_cell.angle_alpha   90.00
_cell.angle_beta   90.00
_cell.angle_gamma   90.00
#
_symmetry.space_group_name_H-M   'P 1'
#
loop_
_entity.id
_entity.type
_entity.pdbx_description
1 polymer ?
#
loop_
_entity_poly.entity_id
_entity_poly.type
_entity_poly.pdbx_seq_one_letter_code
_entity_poly.pdbx_strand_id
1 'polypeptide(L)'
;MARKYKTTGCARIFIVLLIVAPLAFFAASYINGSDPMDTLRGLFGSEEETSVSMRHEDRPDKESTTDLQDELRRLQKDVDYYKVEAETYKKLLDECQDARIKN
;
A
#
# COMPACT_ATOMS: atom_id res chain seq x y z
N MET A 1 -31.95 32.52 -10.15
CA MET A 1 -31.75 32.58 -8.69
C MET A 1 -30.96 31.35 -8.26
N ALA A 2 -29.75 31.52 -7.72
CA ALA A 2 -28.95 30.39 -7.26
C ALA A 2 -29.53 29.81 -5.96
N ARG A 3 -30.09 28.60 -6.01
CA ARG A 3 -30.58 27.90 -4.81
C ARG A 3 -29.39 27.56 -3.91
N LYS A 4 -29.33 28.19 -2.73
CA LYS A 4 -28.37 27.82 -1.69
C LYS A 4 -28.81 26.49 -1.09
N TYR A 5 -28.17 25.39 -1.50
CA TYR A 5 -28.38 24.08 -0.89
C TYR A 5 -27.92 24.15 0.57
N LYS A 6 -28.86 24.08 1.50
CA LYS A 6 -28.54 23.95 2.92
C LYS A 6 -28.13 22.51 3.17
N THR A 7 -26.82 22.28 3.36
CA THR A 7 -26.31 20.98 3.79
C THR A 7 -26.86 20.67 5.17
N THR A 8 -27.60 19.57 5.29
CA THR A 8 -28.12 19.09 6.58
C THR A 8 -26.96 18.58 7.44
N GLY A 9 -27.10 18.59 8.77
CA GLY A 9 -26.05 18.11 9.67
C GLY A 9 -25.59 16.69 9.36
N CYS A 10 -26.52 15.83 8.93
CA CYS A 10 -26.22 14.48 8.47
C CYS A 10 -25.34 14.45 7.20
N ALA A 11 -25.59 15.37 6.24
CA ALA A 11 -24.77 15.46 5.03
C ALA A 11 -23.31 15.82 5.33
N ARG A 12 -23.05 16.65 6.34
CA ARG A 12 -21.67 16.97 6.76
C ARG A 12 -20.94 15.75 7.32
N ILE A 13 -21.62 14.94 8.12
CA ILE A 13 -21.06 13.68 8.65
C ILE A 13 -20.80 12.69 7.51
N PHE A 14 -21.73 12.58 6.56
CA PHE A 14 -21.58 11.69 5.40
C PHE A 14 -20.35 12.04 4.55
N ILE A 15 -20.10 13.34 4.34
CA ILE A 15 -18.90 13.82 3.62
C ILE A 15 -17.62 13.44 4.36
N VAL A 16 -17.60 13.57 5.69
CA VAL A 16 -16.45 13.16 6.51
C VAL A 16 -16.25 11.64 6.41
N LEU A 17 -17.34 10.87 6.49
CA LEU A 17 -17.30 9.41 6.45
C LEU A 17 -16.77 8.89 5.11
N LEU A 18 -17.09 9.57 3.99
CA LEU A 18 -16.53 9.26 2.67
C LEU A 18 -15.01 9.38 2.59
N ILE A 19 -14.39 10.21 3.43
CA ILE A 19 -12.93 10.40 3.46
C ILE A 19 -12.30 9.51 4.53
N VAL A 20 -12.90 9.47 5.71
CA VAL A 20 -12.36 8.74 6.87
C VAL A 20 -12.48 7.23 6.68
N ALA A 21 -13.58 6.73 6.11
CA ALA A 21 -13.77 5.30 5.90
C ALA A 21 -12.70 4.66 5.01
N PRO A 22 -12.38 5.17 3.80
CA PRO A 22 -11.31 4.59 3.01
C PRO A 22 -9.96 4.72 3.74
N LEU A 23 -9.64 5.87 4.33
CA LEU A 23 -8.39 6.04 5.08
C LEU A 23 -8.25 5.03 6.23
N ALA A 24 -9.31 4.80 6.99
CA ALA A 24 -9.31 3.82 8.08
C ALA A 24 -9.14 2.39 7.55
N PHE A 25 -9.75 2.08 6.40
CA PHE A 25 -9.57 0.80 5.73
C PHE A 25 -8.09 0.58 5.34
N PHE A 26 -7.47 1.55 4.66
CA PHE A 26 -6.05 1.47 4.31
C PHE A 26 -5.14 1.35 5.54
N ALA A 27 -5.42 2.12 6.60
CA ALA A 27 -4.66 2.05 7.84
C ALA A 27 -4.77 0.67 8.51
N ALA A 28 -5.98 0.09 8.54
CA ALA A 28 -6.21 -1.24 9.09
C ALA A 28 -5.51 -2.33 8.26
N SER A 29 -5.58 -2.24 6.92
CA SER A 29 -4.88 -3.16 6.02
C SER A 29 -3.36 -3.09 6.20
N TYR A 30 -2.80 -1.88 6.36
CA TYR A 30 -1.37 -1.70 6.61
C TYR A 30 -0.92 -2.35 7.92
N ILE A 31 -1.69 -2.19 9.00
CA ILE A 31 -1.37 -2.80 10.32
C ILE A 31 -1.45 -4.33 10.26
N ASN A 32 -2.41 -4.87 9.51
CA ASN A 32 -2.58 -6.32 9.34
C ASN A 32 -1.63 -6.93 8.29
N GLY A 33 -0.85 -6.11 7.57
CA GLY A 33 0.04 -6.56 6.51
C GLY A 33 -0.70 -7.10 5.27
N SER A 34 -1.97 -6.78 5.10
CA SER A 34 -2.77 -7.15 3.92
C SER A 34 -2.77 -6.03 2.89
N ASP A 35 -2.75 -6.38 1.60
CA ASP A 35 -2.80 -5.39 0.53
C ASP A 35 -4.25 -4.90 0.32
N PRO A 36 -4.56 -3.62 0.59
CA PRO A 36 -5.91 -3.08 0.43
C PRO A 36 -6.36 -3.13 -1.03
N MET A 37 -5.44 -3.09 -2.00
CA MET A 37 -5.79 -3.17 -3.42
C MET A 37 -6.27 -4.57 -3.81
N ASP A 38 -5.65 -5.62 -3.31
CA ASP A 38 -6.10 -7.00 -3.59
C ASP A 38 -7.47 -7.28 -2.98
N THR A 39 -7.73 -6.76 -1.78
CA THR A 39 -9.04 -6.87 -1.13
C THR A 39 -10.13 -6.14 -1.93
N LEU A 40 -9.84 -4.94 -2.44
CA LEU A 40 -10.76 -4.18 -3.29
C LEU A 40 -11.01 -4.86 -4.64
N ARG A 41 -9.98 -5.46 -5.25
CA ARG A 41 -10.12 -6.23 -6.49
C ARG A 41 -11.02 -7.45 -6.31
N GLY A 42 -10.90 -8.16 -5.19
CA GLY A 42 -11.80 -9.26 -4.84
C GLY A 42 -13.25 -8.81 -4.64
N LEU A 43 -13.46 -7.62 -4.05
CA LEU A 43 -14.79 -7.06 -3.78
C LEU A 43 -15.47 -6.43 -5.00
N PHE A 44 -14.73 -5.74 -5.87
CA PHE A 44 -15.28 -5.06 -7.05
C PHE A 44 -15.27 -5.93 -8.33
N GLY A 45 -14.49 -7.00 -8.36
CA GLY A 45 -14.42 -7.94 -9.50
C GLY A 45 -15.42 -9.10 -9.45
N SER A 46 -16.09 -9.33 -8.32
CA SER A 46 -17.17 -10.33 -8.20
C SER A 46 -18.53 -9.63 -8.15
N GLU A 47 -19.15 -9.42 -9.31
CA GLU A 47 -20.60 -9.23 -9.39
C GLU A 47 -21.28 -10.58 -9.16
N GLU A 48 -21.32 -11.08 -7.91
CA GLU A 48 -22.44 -11.87 -7.39
C GLU A 48 -22.20 -12.28 -5.93
N GLU A 49 -23.25 -12.05 -5.14
CA GLU A 49 -23.50 -12.54 -3.79
C GLU A 49 -22.77 -11.88 -2.60
N THR A 50 -23.57 -11.05 -1.94
CA THR A 50 -23.42 -10.66 -0.53
C THR A 50 -23.25 -11.90 0.35
N SER A 51 -22.02 -12.19 0.76
CA SER A 51 -21.78 -12.71 2.11
C SER A 51 -20.40 -12.27 2.57
N VAL A 52 -20.38 -11.63 3.74
CA VAL A 52 -19.15 -11.36 4.48
C VAL A 52 -18.53 -12.71 4.82
N SER A 53 -17.59 -13.17 4.02
CA SER A 53 -16.75 -14.32 4.32
C SER A 53 -15.30 -13.86 4.30
N MET A 54 -14.76 -13.61 5.49
CA MET A 54 -13.33 -13.67 5.69
C MET A 54 -12.88 -15.10 5.43
N ARG A 55 -12.56 -15.42 4.18
CA ARG A 55 -11.83 -16.64 3.86
C ARG A 55 -11.01 -16.48 2.60
N HIS A 56 -9.70 -16.45 2.86
CA HIS A 56 -8.60 -16.81 1.98
C HIS A 56 -9.01 -17.98 1.07
N GLU A 57 -9.23 -17.71 -0.21
CA GLU A 57 -9.16 -18.73 -1.26
C GLU A 57 -8.08 -18.32 -2.25
N ASP A 58 -6.93 -18.96 -2.08
CA ASP A 58 -5.94 -19.20 -3.12
C ASP A 58 -6.63 -19.83 -4.35
N ARG A 59 -6.83 -19.04 -5.40
CA ARG A 59 -7.00 -19.58 -6.75
C ARG A 59 -5.65 -19.43 -7.48
N PRO A 60 -5.00 -20.52 -7.90
CA PRO A 60 -3.74 -20.42 -8.61
C PRO A 60 -4.04 -20.14 -10.09
N ASP A 61 -4.05 -18.87 -10.45
CA ASP A 61 -3.89 -18.46 -11.85
C ASP A 61 -2.46 -18.78 -12.27
N LYS A 62 -2.28 -19.95 -12.89
CA LYS A 62 -0.96 -20.51 -13.26
C LYS A 62 -0.23 -19.72 -14.35
N GLU A 63 -0.86 -18.71 -14.94
CA GLU A 63 -0.27 -17.88 -15.99
C GLU A 63 0.31 -16.56 -15.43
N SER A 64 -0.37 -15.94 -14.44
CA SER A 64 0.10 -14.73 -13.76
C SER A 64 1.17 -15.00 -12.70
N THR A 65 1.23 -16.21 -12.15
CA THR A 65 2.23 -16.60 -11.14
C THR A 65 3.67 -16.61 -11.67
N THR A 66 3.89 -16.87 -12.96
CA THR A 66 5.21 -16.79 -13.60
C THR A 66 5.70 -15.35 -13.74
N ASP A 67 4.84 -14.44 -14.19
CA ASP A 67 5.17 -13.01 -14.32
C ASP A 67 5.41 -12.36 -12.94
N LEU A 68 4.59 -12.71 -11.95
CA LEU A 68 4.74 -12.25 -10.56
C LEU A 68 6.05 -12.76 -9.91
N GLN A 69 6.47 -14.00 -10.22
CA GLN A 69 7.75 -14.52 -9.72
C GLN A 69 8.95 -13.80 -10.34
N ASP A 70 8.87 -13.46 -11.62
CA ASP A 70 9.93 -12.69 -12.28
C ASP A 70 9.97 -11.25 -11.78
N GLU A 71 8.83 -10.65 -11.45
CA GLU A 71 8.75 -9.32 -10.84
C GLU A 71 9.30 -9.32 -9.41
N LEU A 72 8.95 -10.33 -8.59
CA LEU A 72 9.54 -10.52 -7.25
C LEU A 72 11.06 -10.69 -7.31
N ARG A 73 11.57 -11.47 -8.27
CA ARG A 73 13.01 -11.66 -8.45
C ARG A 73 13.71 -10.36 -8.85
N ARG A 74 13.10 -9.56 -9.72
CA ARG A 74 13.63 -8.24 -10.10
C ARG A 74 13.64 -7.29 -8.91
N LEU A 75 12.53 -7.22 -8.19
CA LEU A 75 12.39 -6.33 -7.04
C LEU A 75 13.36 -6.69 -5.91
N GLN A 76 13.57 -7.98 -5.66
CA GLN A 76 14.55 -8.46 -4.68
C GLN A 76 15.98 -8.07 -5.07
N LYS A 77 16.31 -8.16 -6.36
CA LYS A 77 17.61 -7.72 -6.88
C LYS A 77 17.83 -6.21 -6.72
N ASP A 78 16.79 -5.41 -6.94
CA ASP A 78 16.84 -3.97 -6.75
C ASP A 78 17.02 -3.61 -5.27
N VAL A 79 16.32 -4.29 -4.36
CA VAL A 79 16.49 -4.11 -2.91
C VAL A 79 17.92 -4.40 -2.47
N ASP A 80 18.51 -5.49 -2.95
CA ASP A 80 19.89 -5.84 -2.63
C ASP A 80 20.88 -4.83 -3.21
N TYR A 81 20.66 -4.37 -4.44
CA TYR A 81 21.47 -3.32 -5.06
C TYR A 81 21.45 -2.03 -4.23
N TYR A 82 20.27 -1.51 -3.88
CA TYR A 82 20.13 -0.28 -3.11
C TYR A 82 20.69 -0.40 -1.69
N LYS A 83 20.61 -1.59 -1.06
CA LYS A 83 21.25 -1.83 0.23
C LYS A 83 22.77 -1.68 0.15
N VAL A 84 23.39 -2.29 -0.85
CA VAL A 84 24.84 -2.17 -1.07
C VAL A 84 25.22 -0.71 -1.31
N GLU A 85 24.46 -0.02 -2.16
CA GLU A 85 24.71 1.39 -2.44
C GLU A 85 24.61 2.26 -1.18
N ALA A 86 23.57 2.08 -0.36
CA ALA A 86 23.41 2.78 0.91
C ALA A 86 24.57 2.50 1.89
N GLU A 87 25.05 1.26 1.97
CA GLU A 87 26.23 0.92 2.78
C GLU A 87 27.50 1.60 2.29
N THR A 88 27.70 1.69 0.97
CA THR A 88 28.87 2.38 0.40
C THR A 88 28.84 3.88 0.70
N TYR A 89 27.69 4.54 0.53
CA TYR A 89 27.55 5.95 0.89
C TYR A 89 27.75 6.19 2.39
N LYS A 90 27.25 5.28 3.23
CA LYS A 90 27.45 5.36 4.67
C LYS A 90 28.93 5.28 5.06
N LYS A 91 29.68 4.35 4.47
CA LYS A 91 31.14 4.25 4.71
C LYS A 91 31.89 5.51 4.27
N LEU A 92 31.55 6.06 3.11
CA LEU A 92 32.17 7.30 2.61
C LEU A 92 31.87 8.50 3.52
N LEU A 93 30.66 8.56 4.08
CA LEU A 93 30.28 9.57 5.06
C LEU A 93 31.03 9.41 6.38
N ASP A 94 31.15 8.19 6.90
CA ASP A 94 31.91 7.90 8.12
C ASP A 94 33.40 8.27 7.92
N GLU A 95 33.99 7.93 6.77
CA GLU A 95 35.38 8.28 6.45
C GLU A 95 35.59 9.80 6.32
N CYS A 96 34.65 10.52 5.69
CA CYS A 96 34.67 11.99 5.65
C CYS A 96 34.51 12.63 7.04
N GLN A 97 33.67 12.05 7.89
CA GLN A 97 33.43 12.54 9.26
C GLN A 97 34.65 12.28 10.15
N ASP A 98 35.25 11.10 10.08
CA ASP A 98 36.48 10.76 10.79
C ASP A 98 37.66 11.65 10.36
N ALA A 99 37.78 11.94 9.06
CA ALA A 99 38.79 12.87 8.53
C ALA A 99 38.58 14.32 9.02
N ARG A 100 37.32 14.73 9.24
CA ARG A 100 36.97 16.04 9.80
C ARG A 100 37.22 16.13 11.30
N ILE A 101 37.11 15.03 12.05
CA ILE A 101 37.35 15.00 13.50
C ILE A 101 38.85 14.93 13.83
N LYS A 102 39.67 14.39 12.91
CA LYS A 102 41.14 14.28 13.07
C LYS A 102 41.93 15.55 12.71
N ASN A 103 41.34 16.51 11.99
CA ASN A 103 41.90 17.84 11.74
C ASN A 103 41.36 18.86 12.76
#